data_AF-W1TSM3-F1
#
_entry.id   AF-W1TSM3-F1
#
_cell.length_a   1.000
_cell.length_b   1.000
_cell.length_c   1.000
_cell.angle_alpha   90.00
_cell.angle_beta   90.00
_cell.angle_gamma   90.00
#
_symmetry.space_group_name_H-M   'P 1'
#
loop_
_entity.id
_entity.type
_entity.pdbx_description
1 polymer ?
#
loop_
_entity_poly.entity_id
_entity_poly.type
_entity_poly.pdbx_seq_one_letter_code
_entity_poly.pdbx_strand_id
1 'polypeptide(L)'
;MAIENYMPDFAIEAVYDLTVESLKKHGIKAVLVDLDNTLIAWNNPDGTPEMKQWLHDVRDAGIRIIVVSNNTKKRVKRAVEKFEIDYVCWSMKPFTWGIDRALKEFHFEKNEVVMVGDQLMTDIRAAHRAGIRSILVKPLVEHDSLKTQINRARERRVLKKITEKYEPIEYKKGI
;
A
#
# COMPACT_ATOMS: atom_id res chain seq x y z
N MET A 1 -12.12 6.04 -18.90
CA MET A 1 -11.91 5.36 -17.61
C MET A 1 -12.28 6.35 -16.53
N ALA A 2 -13.20 6.00 -15.62
CA ALA A 2 -13.72 6.92 -14.61
C ALA A 2 -12.61 7.29 -13.62
N ILE A 3 -12.53 8.56 -13.21
CA ILE A 3 -11.47 9.08 -12.32
C ILE A 3 -11.62 8.55 -10.89
N GLU A 4 -12.84 8.17 -10.54
CA GLU A 4 -13.26 7.57 -9.29
C GLU A 4 -12.53 6.24 -9.01
N ASN A 5 -12.08 5.53 -10.05
CA ASN A 5 -11.26 4.32 -9.90
C ASN A 5 -9.86 4.57 -9.31
N TYR A 6 -9.49 5.84 -9.14
CA TYR A 6 -8.21 6.28 -8.58
C TYR A 6 -8.41 7.05 -7.27
N MET A 7 -9.64 7.13 -6.76
CA MET A 7 -9.90 7.76 -5.46
C MET A 7 -9.57 6.76 -4.35
N PRO A 8 -8.65 7.09 -3.42
CA PRO A 8 -8.43 6.25 -2.27
C PRO A 8 -9.58 6.40 -1.26
N ASP A 9 -9.83 5.36 -0.47
CA ASP A 9 -10.81 5.44 0.62
C ASP A 9 -10.26 6.30 1.77
N PHE A 10 -8.95 6.22 2.01
CA PHE A 10 -8.24 7.03 2.99
C PHE A 10 -6.90 7.53 2.45
N ALA A 11 -6.40 8.62 3.01
CA ALA A 11 -5.05 9.10 2.74
C ALA A 11 -4.34 9.49 4.04
N ILE A 12 -3.12 8.99 4.22
CA ILE A 12 -2.33 9.22 5.44
C ILE A 12 -0.89 9.60 5.13
N GLU A 13 -0.24 10.32 6.03
CA GLU A 13 1.12 10.81 5.83
C GLU A 13 2.12 9.65 5.59
N ALA A 14 2.12 8.63 6.44
CA ALA A 14 2.96 7.45 6.29
C ALA A 14 2.23 6.16 6.71
N VAL A 15 2.71 5.01 6.21
CA VAL A 15 2.13 3.69 6.56
C VAL A 15 2.13 3.44 8.07
N TYR A 16 3.15 3.92 8.78
CA TYR A 16 3.27 3.76 10.23
C TYR A 16 2.36 4.69 11.05
N ASP A 17 1.61 5.61 10.40
CA ASP A 17 0.51 6.33 11.05
C ASP A 17 -0.76 5.47 11.18
N LEU A 18 -0.77 4.24 10.61
CA LEU A 18 -1.85 3.27 10.84
C LEU A 18 -1.76 2.66 12.22
N THR A 19 -2.57 3.14 13.14
CA THR A 19 -2.63 2.58 14.49
C THR A 19 -3.44 1.28 14.50
N VAL A 20 -3.08 0.38 15.42
CA VAL A 20 -3.82 -0.86 15.69
C VAL A 20 -5.29 -0.57 15.98
N GLU A 21 -5.57 0.47 16.76
CA GLU A 21 -6.94 0.87 17.13
C GLU A 21 -7.77 1.25 15.89
N SER A 22 -7.18 2.06 15.01
CA SER A 22 -7.82 2.52 13.77
C SER A 22 -8.11 1.36 12.82
N LEU A 23 -7.17 0.40 12.68
CA LEU A 23 -7.38 -0.81 11.90
C LEU A 23 -8.49 -1.70 12.49
N LYS A 24 -8.49 -1.92 13.81
CA LYS A 24 -9.51 -2.72 14.50
C LYS A 24 -10.90 -2.10 14.42
N LYS A 25 -11.01 -0.78 14.58
CA LYS A 25 -12.27 -0.02 14.42
C LYS A 25 -12.89 -0.25 13.05
N HIS A 26 -12.05 -0.40 12.03
CA HIS A 26 -12.47 -0.67 10.66
C HIS A 26 -12.68 -2.17 10.35
N GLY A 27 -12.48 -3.07 11.31
CA GLY A 27 -12.59 -4.51 11.10
C GLY A 27 -11.48 -5.11 10.23
N ILE A 28 -10.32 -4.43 10.14
CA ILE A 28 -9.18 -4.90 9.35
C ILE A 28 -8.40 -5.96 10.12
N LYS A 29 -8.18 -7.11 9.47
CA LYS A 29 -7.37 -8.24 9.94
C LYS A 29 -6.08 -8.41 9.15
N ALA A 30 -6.02 -7.86 7.93
CA ALA A 30 -4.78 -7.85 7.16
C ALA A 30 -4.54 -6.53 6.41
N VAL A 31 -3.27 -6.13 6.40
CA VAL A 31 -2.77 -4.96 5.67
C VAL A 31 -1.91 -5.46 4.52
N LEU A 32 -2.40 -5.31 3.29
CA LEU A 32 -1.58 -5.48 2.10
C LEU A 32 -0.80 -4.19 1.88
N VAL A 33 0.52 -4.27 1.78
CA VAL A 33 1.37 -3.08 1.69
C VAL A 33 2.27 -3.17 0.45
N ASP A 34 2.38 -2.08 -0.31
CA ASP A 34 3.44 -2.01 -1.32
C ASP A 34 4.83 -1.96 -0.66
N LEU A 35 5.86 -2.38 -1.41
CA LEU A 35 7.21 -2.45 -0.89
C LEU A 35 7.96 -1.13 -1.06
N ASP A 36 8.12 -0.68 -2.31
CA ASP A 36 9.11 0.33 -2.67
C ASP A 36 8.46 1.71 -2.56
N ASN A 37 9.02 2.60 -1.74
CA ASN A 37 8.46 3.93 -1.44
C ASN A 37 7.14 3.93 -0.65
N THR A 38 6.71 2.78 -0.15
CA THR A 38 5.62 2.64 0.84
C THR A 38 6.14 2.08 2.17
N LEU A 39 6.56 0.82 2.21
CA LEU A 39 7.06 0.19 3.45
C LEU A 39 8.54 0.54 3.71
N ILE A 40 9.36 0.50 2.67
CA ILE A 40 10.78 0.87 2.73
C ILE A 40 11.12 1.86 1.63
N ALA A 41 12.06 2.77 1.91
CA ALA A 41 12.65 3.57 0.85
C ALA A 41 13.40 2.62 -0.10
N TRP A 42 13.27 2.83 -1.41
CA TRP A 42 13.85 1.91 -2.40
C TRP A 42 15.38 1.74 -2.28
N ASN A 43 16.07 2.70 -1.66
CA ASN A 43 17.50 2.76 -1.41
C ASN A 43 17.93 2.44 0.04
N ASN A 44 16.99 2.19 0.96
CA ASN A 44 17.28 1.84 2.36
C ASN A 44 16.57 0.52 2.76
N PRO A 45 17.24 -0.64 2.59
CA PRO A 45 16.62 -1.94 2.84
C PRO A 45 16.46 -2.29 4.32
N ASP A 46 17.04 -1.53 5.25
CA ASP A 46 17.03 -1.85 6.68
C ASP A 46 15.82 -1.25 7.43
N GLY A 47 15.02 -0.44 6.73
CA GLY A 47 13.85 0.24 7.29
C GLY A 47 14.22 1.25 8.38
N THR A 48 13.20 1.92 8.93
CA THR A 48 13.39 2.86 10.05
C THR A 48 12.98 2.20 11.38
N PRO A 49 13.42 2.73 12.55
CA PRO A 49 12.93 2.28 13.85
C PRO A 49 11.41 2.36 13.98
N GLU A 50 10.78 3.41 13.45
CA GLU A 50 9.33 3.62 13.47
C GLU A 50 8.62 2.53 12.68
N MET A 51 9.14 2.17 11.50
CA MET A 51 8.63 1.06 10.71
C MET A 51 8.70 -0.26 11.50
N LYS A 52 9.83 -0.54 12.16
CA LYS A 52 10.01 -1.78 12.95
C LYS A 52 9.02 -1.85 14.12
N GLN A 53 8.82 -0.73 14.82
CA GLN A 53 7.86 -0.64 15.91
C GLN A 53 6.43 -0.86 15.40
N TRP A 54 6.07 -0.20 14.30
CA TRP A 54 4.75 -0.37 13.68
C TRP A 54 4.48 -1.83 13.27
N LEU A 55 5.46 -2.48 12.62
CA LEU A 55 5.37 -3.90 12.27
C LEU A 55 5.13 -4.78 13.50
N HIS A 56 5.85 -4.49 14.58
CA HIS A 56 5.72 -5.20 15.85
C HIS A 56 4.31 -5.02 16.43
N ASP A 57 3.84 -3.80 16.58
CA ASP A 57 2.55 -3.48 17.22
C ASP A 57 1.36 -4.08 16.46
N VAL A 58 1.39 -4.00 15.13
CA VAL A 58 0.34 -4.56 14.26
C VAL A 58 0.33 -6.09 14.34
N ARG A 59 1.51 -6.72 14.33
CA ARG A 59 1.64 -8.18 14.46
C ARG A 59 1.18 -8.68 15.83
N ASP A 60 1.60 -8.02 16.91
CA ASP A 60 1.20 -8.37 18.28
C ASP A 60 -0.30 -8.21 18.50
N ALA A 61 -0.94 -7.28 17.77
CA ALA A 61 -2.38 -7.11 17.77
C ALA A 61 -3.15 -8.18 16.98
N GLY A 62 -2.45 -9.14 16.35
CA GLY A 62 -3.03 -10.21 15.53
C GLY A 62 -3.41 -9.78 14.12
N ILE A 63 -2.93 -8.62 13.66
CA ILE A 63 -3.19 -8.12 12.30
C ILE A 63 -2.01 -8.55 11.42
N ARG A 64 -2.32 -9.23 10.31
CA ARG A 64 -1.28 -9.73 9.41
C ARG A 64 -0.84 -8.65 8.43
N ILE A 65 0.46 -8.48 8.25
CA ILE A 65 1.04 -7.61 7.22
C ILE A 65 1.53 -8.49 6.09
N ILE A 66 1.15 -8.16 4.86
CA ILE A 66 1.54 -8.91 3.67
C ILE A 66 2.05 -7.91 2.63
N VAL A 67 3.30 -8.07 2.21
CA VAL A 67 3.84 -7.25 1.12
C VAL A 67 3.27 -7.73 -0.22
N VAL A 68 2.62 -6.85 -0.98
CA VAL A 68 2.13 -7.12 -2.33
C VAL A 68 2.86 -6.22 -3.31
N SER A 69 3.81 -6.78 -4.06
CA SER A 69 4.73 -6.00 -4.90
C SER A 69 4.82 -6.52 -6.33
N ASN A 70 4.92 -5.58 -7.29
CA ASN A 70 5.22 -5.88 -8.69
C ASN A 70 6.67 -6.31 -8.93
N ASN A 71 7.50 -6.27 -7.88
CA ASN A 71 8.92 -6.57 -7.97
C ASN A 71 9.20 -8.08 -8.00
N THR A 72 10.44 -8.43 -8.32
CA THR A 72 10.91 -9.81 -8.40
C THR A 72 10.95 -10.46 -7.01
N LYS A 73 10.76 -11.79 -6.94
CA LYS A 73 10.92 -12.56 -5.69
C LYS A 73 12.23 -12.25 -4.97
N LYS A 74 13.35 -12.14 -5.71
CA LYS A 74 14.68 -11.83 -5.13
C LYS A 74 14.69 -10.49 -4.40
N ARG A 75 14.10 -9.45 -5.00
CA ARG A 75 14.07 -8.10 -4.40
C ARG A 75 13.11 -8.03 -3.21
N VAL A 76 11.93 -8.63 -3.33
CA VAL A 76 10.94 -8.67 -2.25
C VAL A 76 11.49 -9.44 -1.06
N LYS A 77 11.96 -10.69 -1.29
CA LYS A 77 12.53 -11.53 -0.23
C LYS A 77 13.65 -10.82 0.52
N ARG A 78 14.63 -10.25 -0.20
CA ARG A 78 15.75 -9.52 0.41
C ARG A 78 15.30 -8.39 1.34
N ALA A 79 14.21 -7.71 1.01
CA ALA A 79 13.70 -6.58 1.78
C ALA A 79 12.93 -7.01 3.02
N VAL A 80 12.16 -8.10 2.94
CA VAL A 80 11.23 -8.49 4.00
C VAL A 80 11.76 -9.60 4.91
N GLU A 81 12.78 -10.35 4.47
CA GLU A 81 13.31 -11.52 5.19
C GLU A 81 13.80 -11.21 6.60
N LYS A 82 14.34 -10.00 6.84
CA LYS A 82 14.77 -9.56 8.19
C LYS A 82 13.62 -9.24 9.14
N PHE A 83 12.41 -9.06 8.61
CA PHE A 83 11.23 -8.64 9.34
C PHE A 83 10.18 -9.74 9.47
N GLU A 84 10.45 -10.91 8.88
CA GLU A 84 9.55 -12.07 8.88
C GLU A 84 8.13 -11.73 8.38
N ILE A 85 8.04 -10.87 7.36
CA ILE A 85 6.76 -10.45 6.75
C ILE A 85 6.44 -11.35 5.56
N ASP A 86 5.19 -11.81 5.52
CA ASP A 86 4.62 -12.55 4.39
C ASP A 86 4.62 -11.69 3.11
N TYR A 87 4.72 -12.31 1.93
CA TYR A 87 4.73 -11.55 0.68
C TYR A 87 4.18 -12.28 -0.55
N VAL A 88 3.58 -11.49 -1.45
CA VAL A 88 3.23 -11.85 -2.82
C VAL A 88 4.06 -10.98 -3.77
N CYS A 89 4.98 -11.62 -4.50
CA CYS A 89 5.75 -11.00 -5.57
C CYS A 89 5.03 -11.09 -6.91
N TRP A 90 5.48 -10.31 -7.90
CA TRP A 90 4.86 -10.23 -9.23
C TRP A 90 3.37 -9.93 -9.19
N SER A 91 2.91 -9.05 -8.29
CA SER A 91 1.49 -8.80 -8.03
C SER A 91 0.66 -8.32 -9.23
N MET A 92 1.31 -7.88 -10.30
CA MET A 92 0.70 -7.32 -11.51
C MET A 92 -0.23 -6.11 -11.30
N LYS A 93 -0.07 -5.33 -10.23
CA LYS A 93 -0.78 -4.05 -10.05
C LYS A 93 -0.58 -3.17 -11.29
N PRO A 94 -1.63 -2.54 -11.87
CA PRO A 94 -2.96 -2.30 -11.29
C PRO A 94 -4.00 -3.40 -11.48
N PHE A 95 -3.63 -4.61 -11.90
CA PHE A 95 -4.55 -5.76 -11.93
C PHE A 95 -4.71 -6.35 -10.52
N THR A 96 -5.74 -7.18 -10.34
CA THR A 96 -6.11 -7.74 -9.03
C THR A 96 -5.30 -8.97 -8.64
N TRP A 97 -4.54 -9.55 -9.57
CA TRP A 97 -3.90 -10.86 -9.43
C TRP A 97 -3.15 -11.06 -8.11
N GLY A 98 -2.29 -10.12 -7.71
CA GLY A 98 -1.54 -10.23 -6.45
C GLY A 98 -2.41 -10.08 -5.20
N ILE A 99 -3.44 -9.23 -5.26
CA ILE A 99 -4.41 -9.04 -4.17
C ILE A 99 -5.26 -10.30 -4.03
N ASP A 100 -5.85 -10.80 -5.12
CA ASP A 100 -6.68 -12.01 -5.12
C ASP A 100 -5.88 -13.23 -4.65
N ARG A 101 -4.60 -13.30 -5.02
CA ARG A 101 -3.69 -14.32 -4.52
C ARG A 101 -3.49 -14.19 -3.01
N ALA A 102 -3.22 -13.00 -2.49
CA ALA A 102 -3.06 -12.80 -1.04
C ALA A 102 -4.34 -13.18 -0.27
N LEU A 103 -5.51 -12.74 -0.74
CA LEU A 103 -6.80 -13.10 -0.13
C LEU A 103 -6.99 -14.62 -0.07
N LYS A 104 -6.70 -15.32 -1.17
CA LYS A 104 -6.84 -16.78 -1.25
C LYS A 104 -5.80 -17.53 -0.41
N GLU A 105 -4.54 -17.12 -0.47
CA GLU A 105 -3.41 -17.79 0.20
C GLU A 105 -3.48 -17.64 1.73
N PHE A 106 -3.98 -16.50 2.21
CA PHE A 106 -4.07 -16.19 3.63
C PHE A 106 -5.48 -16.26 4.20
N HIS A 107 -6.46 -16.67 3.39
CA HIS A 107 -7.86 -16.90 3.79
C HIS A 107 -8.56 -15.68 4.41
N PHE A 108 -8.42 -14.53 3.77
CA PHE A 108 -9.10 -13.29 4.20
C PHE A 108 -10.26 -12.92 3.28
N GLU A 109 -11.31 -12.38 3.88
CA GLU A 109 -12.41 -11.78 3.14
C GLU A 109 -12.09 -10.34 2.72
N LYS A 110 -12.70 -9.87 1.63
CA LYS A 110 -12.39 -8.54 1.05
C LYS A 110 -12.60 -7.38 2.02
N ASN A 111 -13.60 -7.48 2.89
CA ASN A 111 -13.90 -6.45 3.89
C ASN A 111 -12.91 -6.46 5.08
N GLU A 112 -12.14 -7.52 5.27
CA GLU A 112 -11.16 -7.65 6.36
C GLU A 112 -9.77 -7.10 5.96
N VAL A 113 -9.63 -6.66 4.71
CA VAL A 113 -8.33 -6.33 4.11
C VAL A 113 -8.32 -4.91 3.57
N VAL A 114 -7.15 -4.28 3.68
CA VAL A 114 -6.87 -2.97 3.09
C VAL A 114 -5.56 -3.00 2.32
N MET A 115 -5.51 -2.31 1.18
CA MET A 115 -4.28 -2.09 0.41
C MET A 115 -3.70 -0.71 0.72
N VAL A 116 -2.43 -0.67 1.08
CA VAL A 116 -1.68 0.56 1.39
C VAL A 116 -0.57 0.72 0.37
N GLY A 117 -0.51 1.88 -0.28
CA GLY A 117 0.52 2.18 -1.27
C GLY A 117 0.60 3.66 -1.57
N ASP A 118 1.68 4.08 -2.22
CA ASP A 118 2.00 5.47 -2.53
C ASP A 118 1.65 5.85 -3.98
N GLN A 119 1.10 4.91 -4.76
CA GLN A 119 0.81 5.10 -6.17
C GLN A 119 -0.68 4.92 -6.49
N LEU A 120 -1.34 5.98 -6.95
CA LEU A 120 -2.72 5.94 -7.44
C LEU A 120 -2.90 4.97 -8.62
N MET A 121 -1.94 4.99 -9.56
CA MET A 121 -2.08 4.29 -10.83
C MET A 121 -1.86 2.78 -10.71
N THR A 122 -1.32 2.31 -9.58
CA THR A 122 -1.07 0.90 -9.27
C THR A 122 -1.86 0.43 -8.07
N ASP A 123 -1.59 0.95 -6.88
CA ASP A 123 -2.09 0.38 -5.62
C ASP A 123 -3.57 0.67 -5.42
N ILE A 124 -3.95 1.95 -5.49
CA ILE A 124 -5.34 2.38 -5.31
C ILE A 124 -6.22 1.77 -6.39
N ARG A 125 -5.76 1.82 -7.64
CA ARG A 125 -6.50 1.21 -8.75
C ARG A 125 -6.62 -0.31 -8.63
N ALA A 126 -5.59 -1.01 -8.14
CA ALA A 126 -5.67 -2.46 -7.93
C ALA A 126 -6.67 -2.80 -6.82
N ALA A 127 -6.63 -2.06 -5.71
CA ALA A 127 -7.53 -2.21 -4.58
C ALA A 127 -9.00 -2.00 -4.97
N HIS A 128 -9.27 -0.89 -5.66
CA HIS A 128 -10.61 -0.59 -6.19
C HIS A 128 -11.11 -1.70 -7.12
N ARG A 129 -10.25 -2.22 -8.01
CA ARG A 129 -10.63 -3.33 -8.91
C ARG A 129 -10.87 -4.64 -8.17
N ALA A 130 -10.11 -4.91 -7.12
CA ALA A 130 -10.30 -6.08 -6.27
C ALA A 130 -11.54 -5.95 -5.38
N GLY A 131 -12.06 -4.73 -5.19
CA GLY A 131 -13.17 -4.44 -4.28
C GLY A 131 -12.76 -4.50 -2.82
N ILE A 132 -11.51 -4.11 -2.51
CA ILE A 132 -11.01 -3.93 -1.15
C ILE A 132 -10.74 -2.45 -0.89
N ARG A 133 -10.71 -2.07 0.38
CA ARG A 133 -10.38 -0.69 0.78
C ARG A 133 -8.93 -0.36 0.44
N SER A 134 -8.67 0.93 0.25
CA SER A 134 -7.40 1.46 -0.20
C SER A 134 -6.95 2.67 0.63
N ILE A 135 -5.66 2.73 0.92
CA ILE A 135 -5.03 3.83 1.66
C ILE A 135 -3.87 4.35 0.82
N LEU A 136 -3.94 5.63 0.46
CA LEU A 136 -2.84 6.33 -0.19
C LEU A 136 -1.89 6.89 0.87
N VAL A 137 -0.60 6.62 0.73
CA VAL A 137 0.45 7.23 1.58
C VAL A 137 1.33 8.18 0.77
N LYS A 138 2.04 9.09 1.45
CA LYS A 138 3.09 9.86 0.78
C LYS A 138 4.30 8.95 0.51
N PRO A 139 5.00 9.13 -0.63
CA PRO A 139 6.20 8.37 -0.92
C PRO A 139 7.29 8.69 0.10
N LEU A 140 8.01 7.66 0.56
CA LEU A 140 9.07 7.83 1.57
C LEU A 140 10.26 8.67 1.09
N VAL A 141 10.53 8.68 -0.21
CA VAL A 141 11.57 9.53 -0.84
C VAL A 141 11.07 10.05 -2.19
N GLU A 142 11.58 11.22 -2.61
CA GLU A 142 11.19 11.83 -3.89
C GLU A 142 11.74 11.09 -5.11
N HIS A 143 12.86 10.38 -4.95
CA HIS A 143 13.49 9.66 -6.04
C HIS A 143 12.89 8.27 -6.21
N ASP A 144 12.68 7.91 -7.46
CA ASP A 144 11.98 6.70 -7.89
C ASP A 144 12.81 6.00 -8.97
N SER A 145 12.58 4.70 -9.18
CA SER A 145 13.12 4.00 -10.35
C SER A 145 12.63 4.65 -11.65
N LEU A 146 13.42 4.60 -12.74
CA LEU A 146 13.04 5.21 -14.02
C LEU A 146 11.64 4.78 -14.51
N LYS A 147 11.30 3.50 -14.33
CA LYS A 147 9.96 2.97 -14.66
C LYS A 147 8.87 3.64 -13.84
N THR A 148 9.13 3.86 -12.55
CA THR A 148 8.19 4.50 -11.62
C THR A 148 8.00 5.98 -11.97
N GLN A 149 9.04 6.69 -12.40
CA GLN A 149 8.96 8.11 -12.79
C GLN A 149 7.97 8.38 -13.94
N ILE A 150 7.88 7.46 -14.92
CA ILE A 150 6.89 7.57 -16.01
C ILE A 150 5.46 7.47 -15.46
N ASN A 151 5.24 6.56 -14.50
CA ASN A 151 3.95 6.44 -13.83
C ASN A 151 3.61 7.70 -13.03
N ARG A 152 4.60 8.32 -12.35
CA ARG A 152 4.42 9.60 -11.62
C ARG A 152 3.93 10.72 -12.50
N ALA A 153 4.44 10.83 -13.74
CA ALA A 153 3.96 11.85 -14.66
C ALA A 153 2.47 11.68 -15.03
N ARG A 154 2.01 10.43 -15.14
CA ARG A 154 0.59 10.12 -15.36
C ARG A 154 -0.23 10.37 -14.10
N GLU A 155 0.28 10.00 -12.93
CA GLU A 155 -0.36 10.27 -11.63
C GLU A 155 -0.61 11.74 -11.40
N ARG A 156 0.38 12.61 -11.65
CA ARG A 156 0.20 14.06 -11.52
C ARG A 156 -0.98 14.59 -12.34
N ARG A 157 -1.21 14.03 -13.53
CA ARG A 157 -2.37 14.40 -14.36
C ARG A 157 -3.69 13.89 -13.76
N VAL A 158 -3.69 12.71 -13.15
CA VAL A 158 -4.88 12.15 -12.49
C VAL A 158 -5.19 12.94 -11.22
N LEU A 159 -4.20 13.20 -10.37
CA LEU A 159 -4.32 14.05 -9.18
C LEU A 159 -4.87 15.42 -9.52
N LYS A 160 -4.32 16.09 -10.55
CA LYS A 160 -4.83 17.39 -11.00
C LYS A 160 -6.32 17.34 -11.34
N LYS A 161 -6.75 16.31 -12.08
CA LYS A 161 -8.15 16.13 -12.43
C LYS A 161 -9.03 15.77 -11.23
N ILE A 162 -8.51 15.04 -10.23
CA ILE A 162 -9.21 14.77 -8.97
C ILE A 162 -9.44 16.10 -8.26
N THR A 163 -8.40 16.90 -8.08
CA THR A 163 -8.47 18.22 -7.44
C THR A 163 -9.37 19.21 -8.18
N GLU A 164 -9.39 19.18 -9.51
CA GLU A 164 -10.26 20.05 -10.32
C GLU A 164 -11.74 19.65 -10.22
N LYS A 165 -12.05 18.36 -10.03
CA LYS A 165 -13.43 17.84 -10.00
C LYS A 165 -14.00 17.75 -8.58
N TYR A 166 -13.15 17.45 -7.61
CA TYR A 166 -13.48 17.25 -6.21
C TYR A 166 -12.65 18.24 -5.37
N GLU A 167 -12.00 17.77 -4.32
CA GLU A 167 -11.07 18.53 -3.50
C GLU A 167 -9.68 17.87 -3.53
N PRO A 168 -8.61 18.58 -3.13
CA PRO A 168 -7.32 17.96 -2.89
C PRO A 168 -7.42 16.79 -1.92
N ILE A 169 -6.63 15.74 -2.14
CA ILE A 169 -6.53 14.63 -1.19
C ILE A 169 -5.89 15.14 0.10
N GLU A 170 -6.65 15.10 1.19
CA GLU A 170 -6.20 15.48 2.53
C GLU A 170 -5.52 14.28 3.21
N TYR A 171 -4.24 14.43 3.55
CA TYR A 171 -3.47 13.40 4.25
C TYR A 171 -3.58 13.61 5.76
N LYS A 172 -3.97 12.54 6.48
CA LYS A 172 -4.20 12.56 7.93
C LYS A 172 -3.21 11.65 8.67
N LYS A 173 -3.24 11.68 9.99
CA LYS A 173 -2.60 10.67 10.83
C LYS A 173 -3.66 9.66 11.28
N GLY A 174 -3.63 8.46 10.70
CA GLY A 174 -4.61 7.41 10.92
C GLY A 174 -5.85 7.50 10.03
N ILE A 175 -6.70 6.46 10.11
CA ILE A 175 -7.99 6.34 9.39
C ILE A 175 -9.19 6.31 10.32
#